data_AF-A0A850NNR4-F1
#
_entry.id   AF-A0A850NNR4-F1
#
_cell.length_a   1.000
_cell.length_b   1.000
_cell.length_c   1.000
_cell.angle_alpha   90.00
_cell.angle_beta   90.00
_cell.angle_gamma   90.00
#
_symmetry.space_group_name_H-M   'P 1'
#
loop_
_entity.id
_entity.type
_entity.pdbx_description
1 polymer ?
#
loop_
_entity_poly.entity_id
_entity_poly.type
_entity_poly.pdbx_seq_one_letter_code
_entity_poly.pdbx_strand_id
1 'polypeptide(L)'
;MQTDSRIIFLDIDGVILSGVDWLRPENRAAAHLLESARDRLSVYREHVKFNASAMTLVNALCTAAPAQLVLMSSWRRTHRPADVRDLLTGHGIEGRLWHVDFACPVVGGKRSDVKAWLGAHDDVSHWVALDDEAGVEGLPDIGIDGGDGFTSSPFRVAARVLGADATPVLGCHLEQEHIEQLAESGISETDIGLARWLEFDRGDGSERPPSRLLRDSSYSRTSGGSLRTQFDRRFRDYLDSRALNDFA
;
A
#
# COMPACT_ATOMS: atom_id res chain seq x y z
N MET A 1 -24.55 23.42 9.30
CA MET A 1 -24.25 22.06 8.81
C MET A 1 -22.84 21.76 9.27
N GLN A 2 -22.67 20.79 10.16
CA GLN A 2 -21.34 20.30 10.52
C GLN A 2 -20.84 19.54 9.30
N THR A 3 -19.76 20.00 8.69
CA THR A 3 -19.18 19.35 7.51
C THR A 3 -18.47 18.09 7.98
N ASP A 4 -18.97 16.93 7.59
CA ASP A 4 -18.32 15.64 7.84
C ASP A 4 -16.91 15.63 7.24
N SER A 5 -15.89 15.83 8.09
CA SER A 5 -14.50 15.80 7.68
C SER A 5 -14.01 14.35 7.58
N ARG A 6 -13.23 14.07 6.54
CA ARG A 6 -12.67 12.75 6.25
C ARG A 6 -11.16 12.83 6.24
N ILE A 7 -10.49 11.93 6.95
CA ILE A 7 -9.04 11.99 7.14
C ILE A 7 -8.36 10.69 6.70
N ILE A 8 -7.25 10.84 5.99
CA ILE A 8 -6.35 9.74 5.67
C ILE A 8 -5.03 10.00 6.41
N PHE A 9 -4.72 9.13 7.37
CA PHE A 9 -3.44 9.11 8.04
C PHE A 9 -2.42 8.37 7.18
N LEU A 10 -1.39 9.07 6.71
CA LEU A 10 -0.42 8.55 5.76
C LEU A 10 0.90 8.20 6.46
N ASP A 11 1.31 6.94 6.38
CA ASP A 11 2.72 6.57 6.55
C ASP A 11 3.48 6.60 5.21
N ILE A 12 4.81 6.52 5.29
CA ILE A 12 5.72 6.62 4.17
C ILE A 12 6.32 5.25 3.84
N ASP A 13 7.11 4.71 4.76
CA ASP A 13 7.77 3.42 4.60
C ASP A 13 6.70 2.32 4.55
N GLY A 14 6.87 1.35 3.65
CA GLY A 14 5.90 0.26 3.47
C GLY A 14 4.61 0.66 2.73
N VAL A 15 4.35 1.95 2.50
CA VAL A 15 3.11 2.44 1.87
C VAL A 15 3.38 3.06 0.50
N ILE A 16 4.07 4.20 0.48
CA ILE A 16 4.50 4.90 -0.76
C ILE A 16 5.98 4.73 -1.05
N LEU A 17 6.71 4.08 -0.14
CA LEU A 17 8.08 3.65 -0.27
C LEU A 17 8.21 2.23 0.29
N SER A 18 7.78 1.24 -0.50
CA SER A 18 7.67 -0.14 -0.05
C SER A 18 9.01 -0.88 -0.06
N GLY A 19 9.01 -2.11 0.46
CA GLY A 19 10.16 -3.01 0.40
C GLY A 19 10.62 -3.24 -1.04
N VAL A 20 9.71 -3.46 -2.00
CA VAL A 20 10.12 -3.62 -3.41
C VAL A 20 10.68 -2.33 -4.00
N ASP A 21 10.23 -1.16 -3.55
CA ASP A 21 10.79 0.12 -3.99
C ASP A 21 12.22 0.28 -3.51
N TRP A 22 12.52 -0.11 -2.27
CA TRP A 22 13.89 -0.13 -1.75
C TRP A 22 14.83 -1.07 -2.51
N LEU A 23 14.30 -2.11 -3.15
CA LEU A 23 15.10 -3.04 -3.95
C LEU A 23 15.48 -2.49 -5.33
N ARG A 24 14.89 -1.37 -5.79
CA ARG A 24 15.24 -0.74 -7.08
C ARG A 24 16.68 -0.24 -7.06
N PRO A 25 17.45 -0.34 -8.18
CA PRO A 25 18.85 0.06 -8.21
C PRO A 25 19.11 1.48 -7.70
N GLU A 26 18.25 2.44 -8.05
CA GLU A 26 18.35 3.85 -7.65
C GLU A 26 18.18 4.02 -6.14
N ASN A 27 17.20 3.32 -5.55
CA ASN A 27 16.93 3.38 -4.12
C ASN A 27 17.95 2.61 -3.29
N ARG A 28 18.54 1.53 -3.82
CA ARG A 28 19.68 0.85 -3.18
C ARG A 28 20.89 1.76 -3.10
N ALA A 29 21.20 2.49 -4.17
CA ALA A 29 22.29 3.48 -4.14
C ALA A 29 22.00 4.58 -3.10
N ALA A 30 20.76 5.07 -3.05
CA ALA A 30 20.33 6.04 -2.04
C ALA A 30 20.44 5.49 -0.59
N ALA A 31 20.12 4.22 -0.37
CA ALA A 31 20.22 3.59 0.95
C ALA A 31 21.66 3.63 1.49
N HIS A 32 22.66 3.37 0.65
CA HIS A 32 24.07 3.51 1.04
C HIS A 32 24.46 4.94 1.40
N LEU A 33 23.92 5.94 0.69
CA LEU A 33 24.15 7.36 1.02
C LEU A 33 23.52 7.70 2.38
N LEU A 34 22.32 7.19 2.66
CA LEU A 34 21.58 7.46 3.90
C LEU A 34 22.31 6.97 5.17
N GLU A 35 23.13 5.91 5.09
CA GLU A 35 23.90 5.39 6.22
C GLU A 35 24.92 6.39 6.78
N SER A 36 25.47 7.26 5.92
CA SER A 36 26.51 8.22 6.29
C SER A 36 26.07 9.68 6.21
N ALA A 37 24.89 9.94 5.65
CA ALA A 37 24.37 11.28 5.45
C ALA A 37 24.04 11.97 6.78
N ARG A 38 24.63 13.14 7.01
CA ARG A 38 24.22 14.05 8.08
C ARG A 38 22.86 14.67 7.83
N ASP A 39 22.57 14.97 6.57
CA ASP A 39 21.26 15.44 6.11
C ASP A 39 20.61 14.35 5.26
N ARG A 40 19.79 13.52 5.90
CA ARG A 40 19.08 12.44 5.21
C ARG A 40 17.99 12.97 4.27
N LEU A 41 17.44 14.16 4.55
CA LEU A 41 16.30 14.67 3.78
C LEU A 41 16.70 15.11 2.38
N SER A 42 17.88 15.69 2.20
CA SER A 42 18.42 15.96 0.86
C SER A 42 18.66 14.66 0.08
N VAL A 43 19.17 13.61 0.72
CA VAL A 43 19.34 12.30 0.06
C VAL A 43 17.99 11.73 -0.39
N TYR A 44 16.96 11.78 0.45
CA TYR A 44 15.61 11.38 0.05
C TYR A 44 15.11 12.18 -1.16
N ARG A 45 15.30 13.50 -1.14
CA ARG A 45 14.85 14.40 -2.21
C ARG A 45 15.54 14.14 -3.55
N GLU A 46 16.84 13.90 -3.52
CA GLU A 46 17.65 13.84 -4.74
C GLU A 46 17.74 12.44 -5.31
N HIS A 47 17.75 11.42 -4.45
CA HIS A 47 18.12 10.06 -4.84
C HIS A 47 17.00 9.04 -4.66
N VAL A 48 16.05 9.24 -3.73
CA VAL A 48 14.98 8.28 -3.51
C VAL A 48 13.84 8.48 -4.51
N LYS A 49 13.39 7.37 -5.09
CA LYS A 49 12.25 7.25 -5.97
C LYS A 49 11.11 6.60 -5.21
N PHE A 50 10.13 7.41 -4.85
CA PHE A 50 8.86 6.95 -4.30
C PHE A 50 8.02 6.23 -5.36
N ASN A 51 7.07 5.43 -4.88
CA ASN A 51 6.14 4.69 -5.73
C ASN A 51 5.09 5.62 -6.33
N ALA A 52 5.29 5.98 -7.59
CA ALA A 52 4.37 6.88 -8.31
C ALA A 52 2.94 6.32 -8.40
N SER A 53 2.77 5.00 -8.51
CA SER A 53 1.44 4.36 -8.56
C SER A 53 0.74 4.46 -7.21
N ALA A 54 1.44 4.19 -6.11
CA ALA A 54 0.90 4.33 -4.76
C ALA A 54 0.51 5.80 -4.47
N MET A 55 1.37 6.77 -4.81
CA MET A 55 1.07 8.19 -4.67
C MET A 55 -0.16 8.61 -5.51
N THR A 56 -0.28 8.10 -6.74
CA THR A 56 -1.46 8.32 -7.58
C THR A 56 -2.72 7.78 -6.92
N LEU A 57 -2.66 6.58 -6.35
CA LEU A 57 -3.78 5.99 -5.60
C LEU A 57 -4.13 6.80 -4.35
N VAL A 58 -3.14 7.34 -3.61
CA VAL A 58 -3.39 8.23 -2.46
C VAL A 58 -4.15 9.49 -2.90
N ASN A 59 -3.69 10.17 -3.96
CA ASN A 59 -4.38 11.36 -4.49
C ASN A 59 -5.79 11.02 -4.97
N ALA A 60 -5.94 9.89 -5.65
CA ALA A 60 -7.21 9.43 -6.16
C ALA A 60 -8.18 9.07 -5.02
N LEU A 61 -7.67 8.52 -3.91
CA LEU A 61 -8.47 8.20 -2.73
C LEU A 61 -9.01 9.47 -2.07
N CYS A 62 -8.18 10.50 -1.94
CA CYS A 62 -8.60 11.81 -1.41
C CYS A 62 -9.63 12.51 -2.32
N THR A 63 -9.66 12.16 -3.61
CA THR A 63 -10.64 12.69 -4.56
C THR A 63 -11.95 11.88 -4.50
N ALA A 64 -11.86 10.55 -4.44
CA ALA A 64 -13.00 9.64 -4.40
C ALA A 64 -13.81 9.82 -3.11
N ALA A 65 -13.11 9.91 -1.98
CA ALA A 65 -13.62 10.36 -0.71
C ALA A 65 -12.99 11.72 -0.45
N PRO A 66 -13.68 12.86 -0.65
CA PRO A 66 -13.19 14.21 -0.36
C PRO A 66 -12.59 14.30 1.05
N ALA A 67 -11.32 13.95 1.16
CA ALA A 67 -10.61 13.67 2.39
C ALA A 67 -9.27 14.37 2.35
N GLN A 68 -8.74 14.67 3.53
CA GLN A 68 -7.48 15.34 3.68
C GLN A 68 -6.43 14.43 4.29
N LEU A 69 -5.17 14.67 3.92
CA LEU A 69 -4.01 13.93 4.39
C LEU A 69 -3.49 14.48 5.72
N VAL A 70 -3.18 13.58 6.63
CA VAL A 70 -2.44 13.84 7.86
C VAL A 70 -1.25 12.89 7.93
N LEU A 71 -0.05 13.42 8.07
CA LEU A 71 1.18 12.67 8.20
C LEU A 71 1.23 11.95 9.56
N MET A 72 1.31 10.62 9.51
CA MET A 72 1.44 9.74 10.68
C MET A 72 2.83 9.11 10.80
N SER A 73 3.68 9.22 9.77
CA SER A 73 4.97 8.53 9.71
C SER A 73 5.93 8.80 10.87
N SER A 74 6.79 7.81 11.15
CA SER A 74 7.91 7.92 12.10
C SER A 74 8.94 8.99 11.68
N TRP A 75 8.97 9.38 10.41
CA TRP A 75 9.83 10.45 9.87
C TRP A 75 9.64 11.78 10.60
N ARG A 76 8.45 12.02 11.19
CA ARG A 76 8.17 13.19 12.04
C ARG A 76 9.08 13.30 13.26
N ARG A 77 9.74 12.20 13.67
CA ARG A 77 10.67 12.18 14.81
C ARG A 77 12.04 12.76 14.47
N THR A 78 12.45 12.68 13.21
CA THR A 78 13.78 13.07 12.75
C THR A 78 13.76 14.23 11.77
N HIS A 79 12.59 14.56 11.23
CA HIS A 79 12.39 15.62 10.25
C HIS A 79 11.24 16.53 10.66
N ARG A 80 11.34 17.82 10.31
CA ARG A 80 10.22 18.74 10.51
C ARG A 80 9.09 18.32 9.57
N PRO A 81 7.83 18.23 10.05
CA PRO A 81 6.73 17.78 9.20
C PRO A 81 6.54 18.58 7.92
N ALA A 82 6.76 19.89 7.95
CA ALA A 82 6.68 20.75 6.77
C ALA A 82 7.67 20.34 5.66
N ASP A 83 8.91 19.98 6.04
CA ASP A 83 9.92 19.58 5.05
C ASP A 83 9.58 18.22 4.43
N VAL A 84 8.95 17.32 5.21
CA VAL A 84 8.45 16.02 4.72
C VAL A 84 7.26 16.21 3.77
N ARG A 85 6.31 17.08 4.13
CA ARG A 85 5.18 17.44 3.26
C ARG A 85 5.67 18.00 1.93
N ASP A 86 6.60 18.95 1.97
CA ASP A 86 7.13 19.60 0.77
C ASP A 86 7.90 18.60 -0.11
N LEU A 87 8.64 17.66 0.51
CA LEU A 87 9.25 16.54 -0.20
C LEU A 87 8.19 15.71 -0.93
N LEU A 88 7.20 15.17 -0.21
CA LEU A 88 6.17 14.31 -0.80
C LEU A 88 5.37 15.01 -1.89
N THR A 89 5.12 16.32 -1.72
CA THR A 89 4.46 17.13 -2.75
C THR A 89 5.33 17.33 -3.99
N GLY A 90 6.65 17.52 -3.82
CA GLY A 90 7.59 17.53 -4.93
C GLY A 90 7.65 16.21 -5.73
N HIS A 91 7.25 15.10 -5.11
CA HIS A 91 7.24 13.77 -5.74
C HIS A 91 5.89 13.31 -6.30
N GLY A 92 4.80 14.06 -6.06
CA GLY A 92 3.52 13.81 -6.71
C GLY A 92 2.29 13.81 -5.80
N ILE A 93 2.43 13.93 -4.48
CA ILE A 93 1.27 14.15 -3.61
C ILE A 93 0.75 15.58 -3.79
N GLU A 94 -0.52 15.75 -4.15
CA GLU A 94 -1.03 17.09 -4.42
C GLU A 94 -1.07 17.96 -3.15
N GLY A 95 -0.47 19.15 -3.21
CA GLY A 95 -0.35 20.03 -2.04
C GLY A 95 -1.68 20.47 -1.41
N ARG A 96 -2.77 20.51 -2.20
CA ARG A 96 -4.11 20.89 -1.72
C ARG A 96 -4.79 19.83 -0.85
N LEU A 97 -4.28 18.60 -0.86
CA LEU A 97 -4.89 17.47 -0.15
C LEU A 97 -4.48 17.45 1.33
N TRP A 98 -3.44 18.17 1.74
CA TRP A 98 -3.02 18.21 3.13
C TRP A 98 -4.03 18.96 4.00
N HIS A 99 -4.31 18.41 5.18
CA HIS A 99 -5.09 19.09 6.20
C HIS A 99 -4.38 20.38 6.67
N VAL A 100 -5.09 21.33 7.28
CA VAL A 100 -4.42 22.53 7.81
C VAL A 100 -3.47 22.19 8.97
N ASP A 101 -3.89 21.25 9.81
CA ASP A 101 -3.06 20.56 10.81
C ASP A 101 -2.65 19.18 10.28
N PHE A 102 -1.75 19.16 9.29
CA PHE A 102 -1.42 17.95 8.51
C PHE A 102 -0.46 16.98 9.18
N ALA A 103 -0.12 17.11 10.46
CA ALA A 103 0.81 16.20 11.09
C ALA A 103 0.31 15.80 12.46
N CYS A 104 0.27 14.49 12.73
CA CYS A 104 -0.01 14.04 14.09
C CYS A 104 1.03 14.64 15.07
N PRO A 105 0.69 14.82 16.35
CA PRO A 105 1.69 15.10 17.37
C PRO A 105 2.58 13.86 17.59
N VAL A 106 3.77 14.02 18.16
CA VAL A 106 4.65 12.90 18.54
C VAL A 106 4.54 12.70 20.06
N VAL A 107 3.57 11.91 20.50
CA VAL A 107 3.27 11.68 21.93
C VAL A 107 3.69 10.30 22.41
N GLY A 108 3.72 9.31 21.52
CA GLY A 108 3.98 7.92 21.90
C GLY A 108 4.43 7.12 20.71
N GLY A 109 3.60 6.19 20.24
CA GLY A 109 3.73 5.54 18.92
C GLY A 109 2.64 6.03 17.96
N LYS A 110 2.69 5.60 16.69
CA LYS A 110 1.75 6.03 15.63
C LYS A 110 0.28 6.01 16.09
N ARG A 111 -0.12 4.96 16.81
CA ARG A 111 -1.46 4.84 17.39
C ARG A 111 -1.83 5.94 18.38
N SER A 112 -0.94 6.24 19.33
CA SER A 112 -1.19 7.30 20.32
C SER A 112 -1.19 8.67 19.67
N ASP A 113 -0.33 8.85 18.66
CA ASP A 113 -0.23 10.07 17.86
C ASP A 113 -1.55 10.33 17.10
N VAL A 114 -2.12 9.32 16.43
CA VAL A 114 -3.43 9.44 15.77
C VAL A 114 -4.55 9.73 16.75
N LYS A 115 -4.60 9.01 17.89
CA LYS A 115 -5.63 9.26 18.92
C LYS A 115 -5.56 10.68 19.48
N ALA A 116 -4.35 11.20 19.72
CA ALA A 116 -4.16 12.56 20.19
C ALA A 116 -4.59 13.59 19.14
N TRP A 117 -4.29 13.33 17.86
CA TRP A 117 -4.73 14.19 16.75
C TRP A 117 -6.26 14.19 16.63
N LEU A 118 -6.91 13.01 16.59
CA LEU A 118 -8.38 12.89 16.53
C LEU A 118 -9.05 13.52 17.75
N GLY A 119 -8.46 13.42 18.94
CA GLY A 119 -8.99 14.07 20.15
C GLY A 119 -9.00 15.60 20.10
N ALA A 120 -8.23 16.21 19.18
CA ALA A 120 -8.22 17.64 18.93
C ALA A 120 -9.10 18.07 17.73
N HIS A 121 -9.70 17.11 17.00
CA HIS A 121 -10.48 17.31 15.78
C HIS A 121 -11.82 16.55 15.87
N ASP A 122 -12.77 17.09 16.63
CA ASP A 122 -14.08 16.48 16.88
C ASP A 122 -15.04 16.54 15.67
N ASP A 123 -14.65 17.26 14.61
CA ASP A 123 -15.36 17.38 13.34
C ASP A 123 -15.09 16.21 12.35
N VAL A 124 -14.13 15.34 12.68
CA VAL A 124 -13.75 14.19 11.84
C VAL A 124 -14.68 13.01 12.10
N SER A 125 -15.47 12.63 11.10
CA SER A 125 -16.45 11.54 11.21
C SER A 125 -16.00 10.24 10.55
N HIS A 126 -15.06 10.30 9.61
CA HIS A 126 -14.50 9.10 8.96
C HIS A 126 -12.99 9.24 8.83
N TRP A 127 -12.28 8.15 9.08
CA TRP A 127 -10.83 8.15 8.91
C TRP A 127 -10.29 6.76 8.63
N VAL A 128 -9.13 6.72 7.97
CA VAL A 128 -8.37 5.49 7.71
C VAL A 128 -6.88 5.78 7.87
N ALA A 129 -6.11 4.79 8.32
CA ALA A 129 -4.65 4.85 8.26
C ALA A 129 -4.14 3.98 7.12
N LEU A 130 -3.32 4.56 6.25
CA LEU A 130 -2.51 3.82 5.29
C LEU A 130 -1.21 3.46 6.00
N ASP A 131 -1.28 2.34 6.73
CA ASP A 131 -0.31 1.66 7.59
C ASP A 131 0.14 0.30 7.02
N ASP A 132 1.42 -0.01 6.83
CA ASP A 132 1.85 -1.40 6.57
C ASP A 132 2.04 -2.21 7.87
N GLU A 133 2.23 -1.52 9.00
CA GLU A 133 2.21 -2.11 10.32
C GLU A 133 0.75 -2.21 10.80
N ALA A 134 0.20 -3.42 10.76
CA ALA A 134 -1.09 -3.69 11.37
C ALA A 134 -1.07 -3.33 12.87
N GLY A 135 -2.13 -2.68 13.38
CA GLY A 135 -2.35 -2.62 14.84
C GLY A 135 -2.68 -1.28 15.46
N VAL A 136 -3.19 -0.30 14.71
CA VAL A 136 -3.86 0.83 15.37
C VAL A 136 -5.22 0.36 15.89
N GLU A 137 -5.27 -0.30 17.06
CA GLU A 137 -6.53 -0.82 17.63
C GLU A 137 -7.57 0.32 17.73
N GLY A 138 -8.71 0.10 17.06
CA GLY A 138 -9.76 1.09 16.79
C GLY A 138 -9.81 1.58 15.33
N LEU A 139 -8.82 1.24 14.50
CA LEU A 139 -8.82 1.52 13.06
C LEU A 139 -9.08 0.25 12.26
N PRO A 140 -9.76 0.35 11.11
CA PRO A 140 -9.82 -0.73 10.14
C PRO A 140 -8.42 -1.08 9.64
N ASP A 141 -8.06 -2.36 9.72
CA ASP A 141 -6.93 -2.89 8.96
C ASP A 141 -7.34 -2.98 7.49
N ILE A 142 -6.60 -2.30 6.63
CA ILE A 142 -6.86 -2.29 5.18
C ILE A 142 -5.89 -3.19 4.40
N GLY A 143 -4.99 -3.91 5.09
CA GLY A 143 -4.15 -4.95 4.50
C GLY A 143 -3.09 -4.43 3.54
N ILE A 144 -2.37 -3.35 3.88
CA ILE A 144 -1.18 -2.95 3.12
C ILE A 144 -0.04 -3.91 3.46
N ASP A 145 0.49 -4.57 2.44
CA ASP A 145 1.73 -5.33 2.57
C ASP A 145 2.92 -4.38 2.41
N GLY A 146 3.79 -4.30 3.43
CA GLY A 146 4.95 -3.41 3.41
C GLY A 146 5.96 -3.72 2.29
N GLY A 147 5.92 -4.93 1.73
CA GLY A 147 6.67 -5.31 0.54
C GLY A 147 6.10 -4.67 -0.72
N ASP A 148 4.79 -4.79 -0.95
CA ASP A 148 4.13 -4.36 -2.19
C ASP A 148 3.68 -2.89 -2.19
N GLY A 149 3.49 -2.28 -1.01
CA GLY A 149 3.01 -0.91 -0.87
C GLY A 149 1.50 -0.75 -1.01
N PHE A 150 1.05 0.50 -1.18
CA PHE A 150 -0.36 0.81 -1.37
C PHE A 150 -0.82 0.49 -2.80
N THR A 151 -1.59 -0.59 -2.95
CA THR A 151 -2.11 -1.10 -4.22
C THR A 151 -3.62 -0.90 -4.37
N SER A 152 -4.21 -1.41 -5.46
CA SER A 152 -5.64 -1.26 -5.76
C SER A 152 -6.56 -1.99 -4.76
N SER A 153 -6.10 -3.08 -4.13
CA SER A 153 -6.88 -3.81 -3.13
C SER A 153 -7.10 -2.98 -1.84
N PRO A 154 -6.04 -2.56 -1.10
CA PRO A 154 -6.20 -1.71 0.07
C PRO A 154 -6.84 -0.35 -0.27
N PHE A 155 -6.68 0.16 -1.50
CA PHE A 155 -7.42 1.33 -1.98
C PHE A 155 -8.95 1.14 -1.92
N ARG A 156 -9.48 0.01 -2.39
CA ARG A 156 -10.94 -0.26 -2.37
C ARG A 156 -11.46 -0.34 -0.93
N VAL A 157 -10.69 -0.95 -0.03
CA VAL A 157 -11.06 -1.05 1.39
C VAL A 157 -11.05 0.32 2.03
N ALA A 158 -9.99 1.11 1.82
CA ALA A 158 -9.87 2.47 2.35
C ALA A 158 -11.00 3.39 1.84
N ALA A 159 -11.35 3.32 0.56
CA ALA A 159 -12.46 4.10 -0.01
C ALA A 159 -13.79 3.76 0.68
N ARG A 160 -14.06 2.47 0.92
CA ARG A 160 -15.27 2.02 1.63
C ARG A 160 -15.30 2.52 3.07
N VAL A 161 -14.18 2.46 3.79
CA VAL A 161 -14.05 3.00 5.16
C VAL A 161 -14.36 4.49 5.20
N LEU A 162 -13.96 5.24 4.18
CA LEU A 162 -14.23 6.67 4.04
C LEU A 162 -15.64 6.98 3.49
N GLY A 163 -16.46 5.96 3.23
CA GLY A 163 -17.82 6.11 2.71
C GLY A 163 -17.89 6.49 1.23
N ALA A 164 -16.86 6.16 0.45
CA ALA A 164 -16.81 6.40 -1.00
C ALA A 164 -16.87 5.11 -1.82
N ASP A 165 -17.31 5.26 -3.07
CA ASP A 165 -17.24 4.21 -4.08
C ASP A 165 -15.92 4.31 -4.86
N ALA A 166 -15.12 3.24 -4.80
CA ALA A 166 -13.84 3.14 -5.50
C ALA A 166 -13.98 2.84 -7.00
N THR A 167 -15.14 2.38 -7.44
CA THR A 167 -15.38 1.84 -8.79
C THR A 167 -15.08 2.86 -9.91
N PRO A 168 -15.49 4.14 -9.80
CA PRO A 168 -15.21 5.14 -10.83
C PRO A 168 -13.71 5.43 -11.04
N VAL A 169 -12.88 5.18 -10.02
CA VAL A 169 -11.46 5.55 -10.02
C VAL A 169 -10.57 4.45 -10.56
N LEU A 170 -10.85 3.19 -10.22
CA LEU A 170 -10.07 2.05 -10.70
C LEU A 170 -10.50 1.54 -12.08
N GLY A 171 -11.56 2.12 -12.66
CA GLY A 171 -11.98 1.87 -14.04
C GLY A 171 -12.55 0.48 -14.30
N CYS A 172 -12.93 -0.28 -13.27
CA CYS A 172 -13.45 -1.64 -13.41
C CYS A 172 -14.96 -1.69 -13.23
N HIS A 173 -15.70 -1.26 -14.25
CA HIS A 173 -16.91 -1.98 -14.62
C HIS A 173 -16.56 -2.80 -15.87
N LEU A 174 -16.14 -4.05 -15.66
CA LEU A 174 -16.44 -5.05 -16.68
C LEU A 174 -17.94 -5.31 -16.57
N GLU A 175 -18.72 -4.63 -17.41
CA GLU A 175 -20.12 -5.00 -17.63
C GLU A 175 -20.22 -6.50 -17.92
N GLN A 176 -21.31 -7.14 -17.49
CA GLN A 176 -21.53 -8.58 -17.68
C GLN A 176 -21.29 -9.02 -19.13
N GLU A 177 -21.64 -8.15 -20.09
CA GLU A 177 -21.42 -8.34 -21.52
C GLU A 177 -19.92 -8.37 -21.91
N HIS A 178 -19.06 -7.55 -21.28
CA HIS A 178 -17.61 -7.61 -21.48
C HIS A 178 -16.99 -8.87 -20.89
N ILE A 179 -17.52 -9.37 -19.77
CA ILE A 179 -17.09 -10.65 -19.17
C ILE A 179 -17.44 -11.81 -20.09
N GLU A 180 -18.64 -11.79 -20.68
CA GLU A 180 -19.10 -12.80 -21.65
C GLU A 180 -18.25 -12.76 -22.92
N GLN A 181 -17.92 -11.57 -23.44
CA GLN A 181 -17.03 -11.42 -24.60
C GLN A 181 -15.59 -11.90 -24.31
N LEU A 182 -15.06 -11.67 -23.10
CA LEU A 182 -13.76 -12.21 -22.70
C LEU A 182 -13.80 -13.75 -22.65
N ALA A 183 -14.89 -14.36 -22.17
CA ALA A 183 -15.08 -15.81 -22.18
C ALA A 183 -15.14 -16.38 -23.61
N GLU A 184 -15.82 -15.69 -24.52
CA GLU A 184 -15.91 -16.07 -25.93
C GLU A 184 -14.59 -15.92 -26.70
N SER A 185 -13.70 -15.02 -26.24
CA SER A 185 -12.39 -14.77 -26.84
C SER A 185 -11.34 -15.86 -26.54
N GLY A 186 -11.70 -16.90 -25.80
CA GLY A 186 -10.80 -18.01 -25.45
C GLY A 186 -9.87 -17.73 -24.27
N ILE A 187 -10.11 -16.62 -23.54
CA ILE A 187 -9.53 -16.41 -22.22
C ILE A 187 -10.14 -17.45 -21.28
N SER A 188 -9.29 -18.16 -20.54
CA SER A 188 -9.75 -19.32 -19.77
C SER A 188 -10.69 -18.89 -18.63
N GLU A 189 -11.62 -19.78 -18.24
CA GLU A 189 -12.44 -19.57 -17.03
C GLU A 189 -11.58 -19.29 -15.78
N THR A 190 -10.34 -19.77 -15.76
CA THR A 190 -9.36 -19.49 -14.69
C THR A 190 -8.94 -18.03 -14.68
N ASP A 191 -8.69 -17.43 -15.85
CA ASP A 191 -8.27 -16.03 -15.98
C ASP A 191 -9.44 -15.08 -15.71
N ILE A 192 -10.65 -15.45 -16.14
CA ILE A 192 -11.89 -14.74 -15.81
C ILE A 192 -12.22 -14.89 -14.32
N GLY A 193 -11.98 -16.07 -13.76
CA GLY A 193 -12.09 -16.34 -12.33
C GLY A 193 -11.10 -15.54 -11.50
N LEU A 194 -9.87 -15.31 -12.00
CA LEU A 194 -8.87 -14.46 -11.37
C LEU A 194 -9.24 -12.99 -11.44
N ALA A 195 -9.74 -12.52 -12.60
CA ALA A 195 -10.27 -11.17 -12.76
C ALA A 195 -11.47 -10.93 -11.83
N ARG A 196 -12.40 -11.89 -11.76
CA ARG A 196 -13.51 -11.88 -10.81
C ARG A 196 -13.00 -11.89 -9.37
N TRP A 197 -12.04 -12.73 -9.01
CA TRP A 197 -11.49 -12.77 -7.65
C TRP A 197 -10.83 -11.44 -7.24
N LEU A 198 -10.10 -10.79 -8.15
CA LEU A 198 -9.56 -9.44 -7.96
C LEU A 198 -10.65 -8.36 -7.82
N GLU A 199 -11.87 -8.62 -8.30
CA GLU A 199 -13.04 -7.75 -8.16
C GLU A 199 -13.95 -8.13 -6.95
N PHE A 200 -13.88 -9.36 -6.45
CA PHE A 200 -14.87 -9.96 -5.54
C PHE A 200 -14.33 -10.51 -4.21
N ASP A 201 -13.23 -10.00 -3.65
CA ASP A 201 -12.93 -10.24 -2.22
C ASP A 201 -13.99 -9.51 -1.34
N ARG A 202 -15.19 -10.09 -1.35
CA ARG A 202 -16.36 -9.78 -0.53
C ARG A 202 -16.28 -10.70 0.66
N GLY A 203 -16.20 -10.11 1.84
CA GLY A 203 -16.09 -10.79 3.13
C GLY A 203 -17.33 -11.58 3.55
N ASP A 204 -17.69 -12.62 2.80
CA ASP A 204 -18.34 -13.79 3.38
C ASP A 204 -17.32 -14.93 3.40
N GLY A 205 -17.25 -15.69 4.49
CA GLY A 205 -16.25 -16.74 4.67
C GLY A 205 -16.46 -17.98 3.80
N SER A 206 -16.84 -17.84 2.53
CA SER A 206 -16.93 -18.96 1.59
C SER A 206 -15.55 -19.49 1.23
N GLU A 207 -15.48 -20.83 1.20
CA GLU A 207 -14.25 -21.61 1.21
C GLU A 207 -13.31 -21.27 0.03
N ARG A 208 -12.02 -21.15 0.33
CA ARG A 208 -10.93 -21.18 -0.67
C ARG A 208 -11.19 -22.30 -1.70
N PRO A 209 -10.91 -22.09 -2.99
CA PRO A 209 -11.09 -23.15 -3.97
C PRO A 209 -10.29 -24.39 -3.56
N PRO A 210 -10.84 -25.60 -3.76
CA PRO A 210 -10.19 -26.83 -3.32
C PRO A 210 -8.81 -26.94 -3.96
N SER A 211 -7.83 -27.32 -3.13
CA SER A 211 -6.42 -27.60 -3.48
C SER A 211 -6.16 -28.58 -4.64
N ARG A 212 -7.21 -29.01 -5.35
CA ARG A 212 -7.15 -29.77 -6.61
C ARG A 212 -6.72 -28.93 -7.81
N LEU A 213 -6.91 -27.61 -7.81
CA LEU A 213 -6.49 -26.73 -8.93
C LEU A 213 -4.96 -26.48 -9.02
N LEU A 214 -4.17 -26.98 -8.06
CA LEU A 214 -2.70 -26.87 -8.05
C LEU A 214 -1.99 -28.21 -8.29
N ARG A 215 -2.71 -29.27 -8.68
CA ARG A 215 -2.15 -30.64 -8.76
C ARG A 215 -1.64 -31.10 -10.13
N ASP A 216 -1.78 -30.33 -11.19
CA ASP A 216 -1.32 -30.75 -12.54
C ASP A 216 0.08 -30.24 -12.93
N SER A 217 0.92 -29.93 -11.95
CA SER A 217 2.37 -30.01 -12.16
C SER A 217 2.99 -30.96 -11.13
N SER A 218 3.68 -31.96 -11.66
CA SER A 218 4.27 -33.09 -10.96
C SER A 218 5.29 -32.68 -9.89
N TYR A 219 4.86 -32.53 -8.64
CA TYR A 219 5.79 -32.52 -7.50
C TYR A 219 5.22 -33.27 -6.30
N SER A 220 5.89 -34.38 -5.94
CA SER A 220 5.53 -35.22 -4.81
C SER A 220 5.79 -34.48 -3.48
N ARG A 221 4.80 -34.52 -2.59
CA ARG A 221 4.94 -34.08 -1.20
C ARG A 221 5.93 -34.96 -0.44
N THR A 222 7.07 -34.41 -0.04
CA THR A 222 7.82 -34.90 1.12
C THR A 222 8.18 -33.73 2.04
N SER A 223 7.82 -33.91 3.32
CA SER A 223 8.28 -33.21 4.54
C SER A 223 8.11 -31.68 4.68
N GLY A 224 7.08 -31.27 5.42
CA GLY A 224 7.27 -30.63 6.74
C GLY A 224 7.69 -29.16 6.85
N GLY A 225 7.68 -28.36 5.79
CA GLY A 225 7.92 -26.91 5.87
C GLY A 225 6.69 -26.06 5.57
N SER A 226 6.47 -24.97 6.31
CA SER A 226 5.50 -23.92 5.94
C SER A 226 5.75 -23.43 4.51
N LEU A 227 4.70 -23.14 3.74
CA LEU A 227 4.80 -22.62 2.37
C LEU A 227 5.72 -21.39 2.28
N ARG A 228 5.74 -20.56 3.33
CA ARG A 228 6.66 -19.42 3.48
C ARG A 228 8.13 -19.85 3.52
N THR A 229 8.45 -20.90 4.27
CA THR A 229 9.82 -21.44 4.37
C THR A 229 10.28 -22.11 3.07
N GLN A 230 9.36 -22.70 2.31
CA GLN A 230 9.66 -23.30 1.00
C GLN A 230 9.88 -22.23 -0.08
N PHE A 231 9.12 -21.13 -0.03
CA PHE A 231 9.30 -19.97 -0.89
C PHE A 231 10.62 -19.25 -0.60
N ASP A 232 10.92 -18.94 0.66
CA ASP A 232 12.15 -18.25 1.08
C ASP A 232 13.43 -19.04 0.77
N ARG A 233 13.35 -20.38 0.76
CA ARG A 233 14.46 -21.26 0.35
C ARG A 233 14.65 -21.21 -1.17
N ARG A 234 13.59 -21.42 -1.96
CA ARG A 234 13.67 -21.40 -3.42
C ARG A 234 14.03 -20.04 -4.00
N PHE A 235 13.61 -18.96 -3.36
CA PHE A 235 13.97 -17.59 -3.76
C PHE A 235 15.45 -17.31 -3.51
N ARG A 236 16.02 -17.81 -2.39
CA ARG A 236 17.47 -17.79 -2.17
C ARG A 236 18.23 -18.63 -3.19
N ASP A 237 17.79 -19.87 -3.43
CA ASP A 237 18.42 -20.75 -4.41
C ASP A 237 18.40 -20.15 -5.83
N TYR A 238 17.34 -19.43 -6.18
CA TYR A 238 17.23 -18.68 -7.44
C TYR A 238 18.24 -17.53 -7.53
N LEU A 239 18.38 -16.73 -6.48
CA LEU A 239 19.36 -15.63 -6.42
C LEU A 239 20.80 -16.15 -6.48
N ASP A 240 21.11 -17.24 -5.77
CA ASP A 240 22.43 -17.87 -5.76
C ASP A 240 22.77 -18.51 -7.12
N SER A 241 21.78 -19.07 -7.84
CA SER A 241 21.97 -19.63 -9.19
C SER A 241 22.23 -18.57 -10.28
N ARG A 242 21.83 -17.32 -10.04
CA ARG A 242 22.05 -16.19 -10.95
C ARG A 242 23.33 -15.42 -10.63
N ALA A 243 23.75 -15.38 -9.36
CA ALA A 243 25.02 -14.77 -8.94
C ALA A 243 26.26 -15.47 -9.53
N LEU A 244 26.14 -16.71 -9.99
CA LEU A 244 27.23 -17.47 -10.61
C LEU A 244 27.33 -17.32 -12.15
N ASN A 245 26.34 -16.71 -12.81
CA ASN A 245 26.32 -16.58 -14.28
C ASN A 245 26.74 -15.19 -14.80
N ASP A 246 26.99 -14.23 -13.92
CA ASP A 246 27.45 -12.88 -14.30
C ASP A 246 28.98 -12.69 -14.19
N PHE A 247 29.75 -13.78 -14.01
CA PHE A 247 31.22 -13.79 -14.00
C PHE A 247 31.86 -14.96 -14.78
N ALA A 248 31.32 -15.30 -15.96
CA ALA A 248 31.97 -16.17 -16.93
C ALA A 248 31.87 -15.60 -18.36
#